data_AF-A0A9R1QQ41-F1
#
_entry.id   AF-A0A9R1QQ41-F1
#
_cell.length_a   1.000
_cell.length_b   1.000
_cell.length_c   1.000
_cell.angle_alpha   90.00
_cell.angle_beta   90.00
_cell.angle_gamma   90.00
#
_symmetry.space_group_name_H-M   'P 1'
#
loop_
_entity.id
_entity.type
_entity.pdbx_description
1 polymer ?
#
loop_
_entity_poly.entity_id
_entity_poly.type
_entity_poly.pdbx_seq_one_letter_code
_entity_poly.pdbx_strand_id
1 'polypeptide(L)'
;MGLFDRLPPMDHLRSEKMCLVQLIFPAESARLAVTYLGELGLLQFKDLNEEKSPFQRIFVNQVKRCAEMNRKLKFFSDQINKAGVKSSVRPALQPEIDLEELEAKLGEHEHELLEMNTNSGTLRQTYNELLEFKLVLSKAGSILAASQNHATPADHELDEHIYDKEVDDGNGYLLEQGIYQGASESGVRFVSGIILKSKALAFERMLFRTTRGNMFFNEASAGEPVMDPSSGEE
;
A
#
# COMPACT_ATOMS: atom_id res chain seq x y z
N MET A 1 -35.08 -22.00 48.29
CA MET A 1 -34.65 -23.04 47.32
C MET A 1 -35.87 -23.85 46.90
N GLY A 2 -36.77 -23.24 46.12
CA GLY A 2 -38.06 -23.86 45.74
C GLY A 2 -38.84 -23.07 44.68
N LEU A 3 -38.18 -22.11 44.00
CA LEU A 3 -38.81 -21.34 42.93
C LEU A 3 -38.66 -22.05 41.57
N PHE A 4 -37.57 -22.81 41.38
CA PHE A 4 -37.25 -23.47 40.11
C PHE A 4 -37.86 -24.87 39.97
N ASP A 5 -38.27 -25.52 41.08
CA ASP A 5 -38.92 -26.85 41.07
C ASP A 5 -40.42 -26.82 40.70
N ARG A 6 -40.96 -25.65 40.35
CA ARG A 6 -42.38 -25.45 39.96
C ARG A 6 -42.54 -24.83 38.57
N LEU A 7 -41.58 -25.03 37.67
CA LEU A 7 -41.73 -24.57 36.30
C LEU A 7 -42.73 -25.49 35.57
N PRO A 8 -43.86 -24.97 35.07
CA PRO A 8 -44.83 -25.79 34.36
C PRO A 8 -44.21 -26.33 33.05
N PRO A 9 -44.63 -27.51 32.58
CA PRO A 9 -44.17 -28.04 31.29
C PRO A 9 -44.54 -27.06 30.18
N MET A 10 -43.59 -26.79 29.29
CA MET A 10 -43.75 -25.84 28.18
C MET A 10 -44.98 -26.21 27.35
N ASP A 11 -45.96 -25.31 27.30
CA ASP A 11 -47.14 -25.43 26.46
C ASP A 11 -46.93 -24.52 25.25
N HIS A 12 -46.76 -25.10 24.05
CA HIS A 12 -46.38 -24.38 22.83
C HIS A 12 -47.38 -23.30 22.38
N LEU A 13 -48.54 -23.19 23.03
CA LEU A 13 -49.62 -22.29 22.66
C LEU A 13 -49.57 -20.91 23.35
N ARG A 14 -48.76 -20.73 24.41
CA ARG A 14 -48.73 -19.48 25.20
C ARG A 14 -47.33 -19.11 25.67
N SER A 15 -47.10 -17.82 25.93
CA SER A 15 -45.84 -17.31 26.48
C SER A 15 -45.59 -17.82 27.90
N GLU A 16 -44.32 -18.00 28.24
CA GLU A 16 -43.88 -18.41 29.58
C GLU A 16 -44.15 -17.31 30.62
N LYS A 17 -44.34 -17.71 31.88
CA LYS A 17 -44.55 -16.75 32.97
C LYS A 17 -43.27 -15.98 33.26
N MET A 18 -43.30 -14.68 33.02
CA MET A 18 -42.17 -13.78 33.33
C MET A 18 -42.27 -13.24 34.76
N CYS A 19 -41.13 -13.04 35.41
CA CYS A 19 -41.02 -12.43 36.73
C CYS A 19 -40.09 -11.21 36.66
N LEU A 20 -40.48 -10.11 37.30
CA LEU A 20 -39.62 -8.94 37.47
C LEU A 20 -38.76 -9.14 38.73
N VAL A 21 -37.44 -9.11 38.55
CA VAL A 21 -36.47 -9.24 39.65
C VAL A 21 -35.62 -7.98 39.72
N GLN A 22 -35.35 -7.51 40.94
CA GLN A 22 -34.39 -6.44 41.19
C GLN A 22 -33.04 -7.04 41.57
N LEU A 23 -32.00 -6.71 40.80
CA LEU A 23 -30.64 -7.17 41.04
C LEU A 23 -29.83 -6.06 41.70
N ILE A 24 -29.13 -6.38 42.79
CA ILE A 24 -28.28 -5.45 43.52
C ILE A 24 -26.89 -6.08 43.60
N PHE A 25 -25.89 -5.37 43.08
CA PHE A 25 -24.51 -5.84 43.02
C PHE A 25 -23.57 -4.82 43.68
N PRO A 26 -22.55 -5.27 44.43
CA PRO A 26 -21.36 -4.46 44.70
C PRO A 26 -20.65 -4.12 43.38
N ALA A 27 -20.10 -2.91 43.27
CA ALA A 27 -19.45 -2.44 42.05
C ALA A 27 -18.27 -3.35 41.63
N GLU A 28 -17.52 -3.88 42.59
CA GLU A 28 -16.35 -4.74 42.38
C GLU A 28 -16.72 -6.07 41.72
N SER A 29 -17.89 -6.63 42.05
CA SER A 29 -18.35 -7.92 41.52
C SER A 29 -19.28 -7.78 40.31
N ALA A 30 -19.65 -6.55 39.94
CA ALA A 30 -20.63 -6.30 38.89
C ALA A 30 -20.19 -6.88 37.53
N ARG A 31 -18.91 -6.76 37.17
CA ARG A 31 -18.38 -7.30 35.91
C ARG A 31 -18.56 -8.82 35.83
N LEU A 32 -18.07 -9.55 36.84
CA LEU A 32 -18.15 -11.02 36.88
C LEU A 32 -19.60 -11.51 36.93
N ALA A 33 -20.44 -10.86 37.75
CA ALA A 33 -21.86 -11.21 37.86
C ALA A 33 -22.60 -11.03 36.52
N VAL A 34 -22.36 -9.92 35.82
CA VAL A 34 -22.98 -9.66 34.51
C VAL A 34 -22.46 -10.63 33.45
N THR A 35 -21.17 -11.00 33.46
CA THR A 35 -20.63 -12.04 32.57
C THR A 35 -21.36 -13.36 32.77
N TYR A 36 -21.48 -13.83 34.02
CA TYR A 36 -22.17 -15.08 34.32
C TYR A 36 -23.67 -15.03 33.95
N LEU A 37 -24.35 -13.91 34.22
CA LEU A 37 -25.75 -13.73 33.81
C LEU A 37 -25.91 -13.71 32.29
N GLY A 38 -24.93 -13.16 31.56
CA GLY A 38 -24.88 -13.17 30.11
C GLY A 38 -24.71 -14.58 29.53
N GLU A 39 -23.88 -15.42 30.16
CA GLU A 39 -23.69 -16.83 29.79
C GLU A 39 -24.95 -17.66 30.04
N LEU A 40 -25.70 -17.37 31.12
CA LEU A 40 -26.99 -18.02 31.38
C LEU A 40 -28.05 -17.67 30.33
N GLY A 41 -28.08 -16.40 29.86
CA GLY A 41 -28.97 -15.96 28.78
C GLY A 41 -30.47 -15.94 29.12
N LEU A 42 -30.83 -15.97 30.41
CA LEU A 42 -32.23 -16.06 30.87
C LEU A 42 -32.87 -14.72 31.27
N LEU A 43 -32.12 -13.62 31.20
CA LEU A 43 -32.54 -12.32 31.71
C LEU A 43 -32.66 -11.29 30.59
N GLN A 44 -33.71 -10.47 30.66
CA GLN A 44 -33.87 -9.28 29.86
C GLN A 44 -33.75 -8.05 30.76
N PHE A 45 -32.77 -7.19 30.51
CA PHE A 45 -32.58 -5.95 31.27
C PHE A 45 -33.57 -4.87 30.82
N LYS A 46 -34.17 -4.19 31.80
CA LYS A 46 -34.95 -2.97 31.58
C LYS A 46 -34.05 -1.75 31.82
N ASP A 47 -34.10 -0.75 30.94
CA ASP A 47 -33.33 0.47 31.12
C ASP A 47 -33.93 1.28 32.28
N LEU A 48 -33.12 1.53 33.30
CA LEU A 48 -33.48 2.38 34.44
C LEU A 48 -33.04 3.84 34.25
N ASN A 49 -32.26 4.13 33.20
CA ASN A 49 -31.68 5.43 32.90
C ASN A 49 -32.13 5.94 31.51
N GLU A 50 -33.41 5.75 31.16
CA GLU A 50 -33.98 6.20 29.87
C GLU A 50 -33.81 7.71 29.65
N GLU A 51 -33.96 8.50 30.72
CA GLU A 51 -33.83 9.96 30.70
C GLU A 51 -32.39 10.45 30.48
N LYS A 52 -31.39 9.58 30.64
CA LYS A 52 -29.98 9.95 30.48
C LYS A 52 -29.52 9.64 29.07
N SER A 53 -28.98 10.66 28.40
CA SER A 53 -28.29 10.50 27.12
C SER A 53 -27.20 9.42 27.23
N PRO A 54 -26.98 8.59 26.19
CA PRO A 54 -25.94 7.57 26.20
C PRO A 54 -24.57 8.11 26.63
N PHE A 55 -24.21 9.33 26.26
CA PHE A 55 -22.93 9.96 26.58
C PHE A 55 -22.74 10.36 28.05
N GLN A 56 -23.82 10.44 28.82
CA GLN A 56 -23.81 10.82 30.24
C GLN A 56 -23.83 9.59 31.16
N ARG A 57 -23.85 8.38 30.59
CA ARG A 57 -23.86 7.14 31.36
C ARG A 57 -22.46 6.85 31.94
N ILE A 58 -22.43 6.17 33.08
CA ILE A 58 -21.20 5.95 33.86
C ILE A 58 -20.13 5.11 33.15
N PHE A 59 -20.51 4.25 32.17
CA PHE A 59 -19.59 3.32 31.50
C PHE A 59 -19.24 3.72 30.05
N VAL A 60 -19.47 4.97 29.66
CA VAL A 60 -19.26 5.44 28.28
C VAL A 60 -17.80 5.31 27.83
N ASN A 61 -16.85 5.61 28.71
CA ASN A 61 -15.44 5.56 28.38
C ASN A 61 -14.98 4.12 28.10
N GLN A 62 -15.48 3.15 28.87
CA GLN A 62 -15.19 1.72 28.68
C GLN A 62 -15.77 1.21 27.35
N VAL A 63 -16.99 1.65 27.00
CA VAL A 63 -17.61 1.32 25.70
C VAL A 63 -16.81 1.92 24.55
N LYS A 64 -16.35 3.18 24.68
CA LYS A 64 -15.49 3.83 23.67
C LYS A 64 -14.16 3.10 23.51
N ARG A 65 -13.51 2.69 24.60
CA ARG A 65 -12.26 1.90 24.60
C ARG A 65 -12.44 0.59 23.82
N CYS A 66 -13.51 -0.15 24.08
CA CYS A 66 -13.82 -1.38 23.35
C CYS A 66 -14.14 -1.13 21.86
N ALA A 67 -14.84 -0.03 21.55
CA ALA A 67 -15.14 0.34 20.17
C ALA A 67 -13.87 0.68 19.37
N GLU A 68 -12.89 1.32 20.02
CA GLU A 68 -11.57 1.60 19.44
C GLU A 68 -10.80 0.29 19.16
N MET A 69 -10.73 -0.61 20.14
CA MET A 69 -10.10 -1.93 19.95
C MET A 69 -10.77 -2.72 18.82
N ASN A 70 -12.10 -2.66 18.70
CA ASN A 70 -12.83 -3.29 17.60
C ASN A 70 -12.49 -2.66 16.23
N ARG A 71 -12.27 -1.33 16.16
CA ARG A 71 -11.79 -0.65 14.95
C ARG A 71 -10.44 -1.20 14.51
N LYS A 72 -9.49 -1.38 15.44
CA LYS A 72 -8.18 -1.97 15.19
C LYS A 72 -8.28 -3.42 14.70
N LEU A 73 -9.13 -4.24 15.33
CA LEU A 73 -9.36 -5.62 14.90
C LEU A 73 -9.95 -5.72 13.49
N LYS A 74 -10.88 -4.83 13.13
CA LYS A 74 -11.41 -4.74 11.76
C LYS A 74 -10.31 -4.38 10.75
N PHE A 75 -9.47 -3.41 11.08
CA PHE A 75 -8.31 -3.06 10.26
C PHE A 75 -7.39 -4.27 10.03
N PHE A 76 -7.09 -5.05 11.07
CA PHE A 76 -6.30 -6.28 10.91
C PHE A 76 -6.99 -7.32 10.05
N SER A 77 -8.30 -7.52 10.21
CA SER A 77 -9.07 -8.40 9.35
C SER A 77 -8.96 -7.98 7.88
N ASP A 78 -9.06 -6.69 7.58
CA ASP A 78 -8.93 -6.17 6.22
C ASP A 78 -7.52 -6.37 5.65
N GLN A 79 -6.48 -6.19 6.46
CA GLN A 79 -5.09 -6.41 6.05
C GLN A 79 -4.79 -7.90 5.81
N ILE A 80 -5.28 -8.78 6.67
CA ILE A 80 -5.17 -10.23 6.51
C ILE A 80 -5.88 -10.69 5.23
N ASN A 81 -7.07 -10.15 4.96
CA ASN A 81 -7.83 -10.43 3.75
C ASN A 81 -7.09 -9.95 2.49
N LYS A 82 -6.50 -8.74 2.52
CA LYS A 82 -5.66 -8.23 1.42
C LYS A 82 -4.42 -9.10 1.18
N ALA A 83 -3.82 -9.63 2.24
CA ALA A 83 -2.68 -10.54 2.14
C ALA A 83 -3.05 -11.97 1.72
N GLY A 84 -4.35 -12.31 1.63
CA GLY A 84 -4.82 -13.65 1.29
C GLY A 84 -4.52 -14.71 2.37
N VAL A 85 -4.20 -14.29 3.59
CA VAL A 85 -3.87 -15.21 4.69
C VAL A 85 -5.15 -15.68 5.36
N LYS A 86 -5.32 -17.00 5.53
CA LYS A 86 -6.45 -17.55 6.25
C LYS A 86 -6.20 -17.44 7.75
N SER A 87 -6.99 -16.63 8.45
CA SER A 87 -6.98 -16.61 9.91
C SER A 87 -7.50 -17.94 10.46
N SER A 88 -6.64 -18.70 11.14
CA SER A 88 -7.06 -19.89 11.87
C SER A 88 -7.75 -19.45 13.16
N VAL A 89 -9.08 -19.53 13.20
CA VAL A 89 -9.86 -19.30 14.42
C VAL A 89 -9.51 -20.40 15.42
N ARG A 90 -8.61 -20.11 16.36
CA ARG A 90 -8.32 -21.01 17.47
C ARG A 90 -9.52 -20.98 18.44
N PRO A 91 -10.08 -22.13 18.86
CA PRO A 91 -11.12 -22.14 19.88
C PRO A 91 -10.58 -21.48 21.15
N ALA A 92 -11.33 -20.49 21.66
CA ALA A 92 -10.96 -19.71 22.83
C ALA A 92 -10.89 -20.64 24.06
N LEU A 93 -9.69 -21.06 24.40
CA LEU A 93 -9.39 -21.82 25.61
C LEU A 93 -8.27 -21.10 26.36
N GLN A 94 -8.47 -19.80 26.64
CA GLN A 94 -7.59 -19.06 27.52
C GLN A 94 -8.37 -18.13 28.46
N PRO A 95 -7.88 -17.99 29.71
CA PRO A 95 -8.56 -17.36 30.83
C PRO A 95 -8.60 -15.84 30.65
N GLU A 96 -9.38 -15.16 31.51
CA GLU A 96 -9.46 -13.70 31.70
C GLU A 96 -8.52 -12.88 30.80
N ILE A 97 -9.03 -12.48 29.64
CA ILE A 97 -8.33 -11.53 28.78
C ILE A 97 -8.21 -10.23 29.54
N ASP A 98 -6.98 -9.86 29.91
CA ASP A 98 -6.71 -8.52 30.40
C ASP A 98 -6.90 -7.53 29.24
N LEU A 99 -7.93 -6.70 29.37
CA LEU A 99 -8.31 -5.73 28.35
C LEU A 99 -7.23 -4.66 28.18
N GLU A 100 -6.44 -4.38 29.22
CA GLU A 100 -5.42 -3.34 29.17
C GLU A 100 -4.19 -3.79 28.40
N GLU A 101 -3.71 -5.00 28.69
CA GLU A 101 -2.64 -5.64 27.92
C GLU A 101 -3.07 -5.83 26.45
N LEU A 102 -4.31 -6.25 26.21
CA LEU A 102 -4.83 -6.40 24.86
C LEU A 102 -4.87 -5.06 24.12
N GLU A 103 -5.33 -3.98 24.74
CA GLU A 103 -5.35 -2.66 24.11
C GLU A 103 -3.95 -2.19 23.74
N ALA A 104 -2.97 -2.36 24.64
CA ALA A 104 -1.58 -2.02 24.39
C ALA A 104 -1.03 -2.78 23.17
N LYS A 105 -1.17 -4.11 23.15
CA LYS A 105 -0.73 -4.95 22.03
C LYS A 105 -1.41 -4.60 20.71
N LEU A 106 -2.72 -4.34 20.73
CA LEU A 106 -3.44 -3.92 19.53
C LEU A 106 -2.93 -2.57 19.00
N GLY A 107 -2.58 -1.64 19.91
CA GLY A 107 -2.00 -0.35 19.55
C GLY A 107 -0.62 -0.47 18.91
N GLU A 108 0.27 -1.27 19.51
CA GLU A 108 1.61 -1.55 18.98
C GLU A 108 1.54 -2.18 17.59
N HIS A 109 0.75 -3.23 17.42
CA HIS A 109 0.59 -3.89 16.12
C HIS A 109 -0.08 -3.01 15.06
N GLU A 110 -1.00 -2.11 15.43
CA GLU A 110 -1.57 -1.13 14.48
C GLU A 110 -0.47 -0.20 13.97
N HIS A 111 0.37 0.30 14.88
CA HIS A 111 1.48 1.18 14.54
C HIS A 111 2.50 0.48 13.62
N GLU A 112 2.95 -0.71 13.99
CA GLU A 112 3.89 -1.52 13.20
C GLU A 112 3.35 -1.82 11.79
N LEU A 113 2.06 -2.17 11.69
CA LEU A 113 1.45 -2.53 10.41
C LEU A 113 1.25 -1.31 9.50
N LEU A 114 0.92 -0.15 10.09
CA LEU A 114 0.87 1.11 9.36
C LEU A 114 2.24 1.51 8.82
N GLU A 115 3.28 1.43 9.65
CA GLU A 115 4.66 1.71 9.26
C GLU A 115 5.13 0.76 8.15
N MET A 116 4.86 -0.54 8.30
CA MET A 116 5.20 -1.55 7.29
C MET A 116 4.49 -1.27 5.96
N ASN A 117 3.22 -0.87 6.00
CA ASN A 117 2.47 -0.53 4.79
C ASN A 117 3.03 0.73 4.11
N THR A 118 3.39 1.76 4.87
CA THR A 118 4.04 2.96 4.31
C THR A 118 5.40 2.63 3.70
N ASN A 119 6.21 1.83 4.39
CA ASN A 119 7.53 1.41 3.91
C ASN A 119 7.43 0.52 2.67
N SER A 120 6.44 -0.38 2.63
CA SER A 120 6.18 -1.19 1.43
C SER A 120 5.72 -0.34 0.25
N GLY A 121 4.94 0.71 0.49
CA GLY A 121 4.51 1.65 -0.54
C GLY A 121 5.68 2.43 -1.14
N THR A 122 6.53 3.01 -0.30
CA THR A 122 7.73 3.76 -0.74
C THR A 122 8.74 2.84 -1.44
N LEU A 123 8.95 1.63 -0.94
CA LEU A 123 9.81 0.64 -1.59
C LEU A 123 9.28 0.25 -2.97
N ARG A 124 7.96 0.06 -3.11
CA ARG A 124 7.35 -0.26 -4.40
C ARG A 124 7.50 0.88 -5.41
N GLN A 125 7.32 2.12 -4.96
CA GLN A 125 7.50 3.30 -5.80
C GLN A 125 8.95 3.42 -6.28
N THR A 126 9.92 3.37 -5.37
CA THR A 126 11.35 3.46 -5.71
C THR A 126 11.81 2.31 -6.60
N TYR A 127 11.30 1.11 -6.37
CA TYR A 127 11.55 -0.03 -7.27
C TYR A 127 11.03 0.22 -8.68
N ASN A 128 9.80 0.74 -8.83
CA ASN A 128 9.23 1.04 -10.15
C ASN A 128 10.02 2.16 -10.86
N GLU A 129 10.40 3.23 -10.15
CA GLU A 129 11.24 4.31 -10.71
C GLU A 129 12.59 3.78 -11.22
N LEU A 130 13.24 2.89 -10.46
CA LEU A 130 14.49 2.25 -10.88
C LEU A 130 14.30 1.29 -12.06
N LEU A 131 13.17 0.58 -12.12
CA LEU A 131 12.82 -0.30 -13.22
C LEU A 131 12.64 0.50 -14.52
N GLU A 132 11.93 1.62 -14.45
CA GLU A 132 11.77 2.56 -15.55
C GLU A 132 13.13 3.08 -16.03
N PHE A 133 13.96 3.56 -15.11
CA PHE A 133 15.28 4.08 -15.44
C PHE A 133 16.18 3.03 -16.11
N LYS A 134 16.19 1.79 -15.59
CA LYS A 134 16.91 0.66 -16.19
C LYS A 134 16.44 0.40 -17.62
N LEU A 135 15.14 0.42 -17.85
CA LEU A 135 14.56 0.16 -19.16
C LEU A 135 14.91 1.27 -20.16
N VAL A 136 14.84 2.54 -19.75
CA VAL A 136 15.27 3.69 -20.57
C VAL A 136 16.73 3.53 -20.96
N LEU A 137 17.62 3.25 -20.02
CA LEU A 137 19.05 3.10 -20.31
C LEU A 137 19.33 1.98 -21.32
N SER A 138 18.67 0.82 -21.16
CA SER A 138 18.86 -0.31 -22.07
C SER A 138 18.40 0.01 -23.50
N LYS A 139 17.21 0.63 -23.65
CA LYS A 139 16.65 0.95 -24.97
C LYS A 139 17.33 2.15 -25.61
N ALA A 140 17.56 3.22 -24.85
CA ALA A 140 18.27 4.41 -25.34
C ALA A 140 19.70 4.07 -25.75
N GLY A 141 20.41 3.23 -24.98
CA GLY A 141 21.75 2.75 -25.34
C GLY A 141 21.78 2.02 -26.69
N SER A 142 20.79 1.15 -26.94
CA SER A 142 20.68 0.46 -28.24
C SER A 142 20.40 1.41 -29.40
N ILE A 143 19.57 2.44 -29.20
CA ILE A 143 19.22 3.41 -30.25
C ILE A 143 20.39 4.34 -30.54
N LEU A 144 21.07 4.83 -29.51
CA LEU A 144 22.24 5.70 -29.64
C LEU A 144 23.39 4.97 -30.32
N ALA A 145 23.68 3.72 -29.93
CA ALA A 145 24.69 2.90 -30.58
C ALA A 145 24.36 2.62 -32.07
N ALA A 146 23.09 2.38 -32.40
CA ALA A 146 22.66 2.22 -33.78
C ALA A 146 22.81 3.51 -34.60
N SER A 147 22.55 4.68 -34.00
CA SER A 147 22.68 5.98 -34.66
C SER A 147 24.14 6.39 -34.90
N GLN A 148 25.07 6.06 -33.98
CA GLN A 148 26.50 6.28 -34.16
C GLN A 148 27.07 5.46 -35.32
N ASN A 149 26.57 4.24 -35.52
CA ASN A 149 26.96 3.40 -36.66
C ASN A 149 26.38 3.88 -38.00
N HIS A 150 25.46 4.87 -37.99
CA HIS A 150 24.89 5.50 -39.17
C HIS A 150 25.47 6.88 -39.47
N ALA A 151 26.46 7.35 -38.70
CA ALA A 151 27.30 8.47 -39.11
C ALA A 151 28.18 8.00 -40.28
N THR A 152 27.68 8.16 -41.49
CA THR A 152 28.40 7.95 -42.73
C THR A 152 29.71 8.74 -42.74
N PRO A 153 30.87 8.14 -43.09
CA PRO A 153 32.09 8.88 -43.37
C PRO A 153 31.95 9.44 -44.79
N ALA A 154 31.27 10.57 -44.95
CA ALA A 154 31.16 11.25 -46.24
C ALA A 154 30.81 12.72 -46.01
N ASP A 155 31.86 13.51 -45.81
CA ASP A 155 32.10 14.76 -46.53
C ASP A 155 33.51 15.24 -46.14
N HIS A 156 34.52 14.53 -46.67
CA HIS A 156 35.88 15.06 -46.77
C HIS A 156 36.02 15.59 -48.20
N GLU A 157 35.50 16.78 -48.45
CA GLU A 157 35.95 17.56 -49.60
C GLU A 157 37.40 17.98 -49.33
N LEU A 158 38.31 17.36 -50.09
CA LEU A 158 39.64 17.82 -50.51
C LEU A 158 40.35 18.83 -49.59
N ASP A 159 41.26 18.33 -48.74
CA ASP A 159 42.50 19.08 -48.49
C ASP A 159 43.68 18.12 -48.44
N GLU A 160 44.66 18.42 -49.26
CA GLU A 160 45.77 17.56 -49.66
C GLU A 160 47.01 17.95 -48.85
N HIS A 161 47.15 17.50 -47.59
CA HIS A 161 48.41 17.66 -46.88
C HIS A 161 48.77 16.44 -46.00
N ILE A 162 49.63 15.62 -46.59
CA ILE A 162 50.64 14.72 -46.01
C ILE A 162 51.11 15.15 -44.61
N TYR A 163 51.08 14.25 -43.61
CA TYR A 163 52.26 13.81 -42.83
C TYR A 163 51.93 12.62 -41.91
N ASP A 164 52.77 11.58 -42.02
CA ASP A 164 52.82 10.35 -41.23
C ASP A 164 52.93 10.56 -39.70
N LYS A 165 52.26 9.69 -38.92
CA LYS A 165 52.95 8.77 -37.99
C LYS A 165 52.03 7.75 -37.30
N GLU A 166 52.31 6.49 -37.64
CA GLU A 166 52.58 5.33 -36.78
C GLU A 166 51.61 4.95 -35.63
N VAL A 167 51.02 3.77 -35.84
CA VAL A 167 50.50 2.74 -34.94
C VAL A 167 51.03 2.77 -33.50
N ASP A 168 50.12 2.77 -32.52
CA ASP A 168 50.31 2.00 -31.28
C ASP A 168 48.98 1.39 -30.81
N ASP A 169 49.07 0.13 -30.42
CA ASP A 169 48.02 -0.81 -30.05
C ASP A 169 47.73 -0.67 -28.55
N GLY A 170 46.45 -0.59 -28.17
CA GLY A 170 46.11 -0.30 -26.77
C GLY A 170 44.62 -0.30 -26.48
N ASN A 171 44.00 -1.48 -26.48
CA ASN A 171 42.70 -1.71 -25.85
C ASN A 171 42.69 -1.20 -24.40
N GLY A 172 41.86 -0.19 -24.12
CA GLY A 172 41.49 0.20 -22.77
C GLY A 172 41.02 1.64 -22.70
N TYR A 173 39.89 1.87 -22.03
CA TYR A 173 39.34 3.18 -21.64
C TYR A 173 38.43 3.91 -22.64
N LEU A 174 37.42 3.21 -23.15
CA LEU A 174 36.28 3.82 -23.88
C LEU A 174 35.29 4.62 -22.98
N LEU A 175 35.46 4.61 -21.65
CA LEU A 175 34.50 5.27 -20.73
C LEU A 175 34.92 6.64 -20.18
N GLU A 176 36.16 7.08 -20.37
CA GLU A 176 36.68 8.25 -19.63
C GLU A 176 37.12 9.42 -20.52
N GLN A 177 37.13 9.25 -21.85
CA GLN A 177 37.57 10.29 -22.79
C GLN A 177 36.45 11.20 -23.31
N GLY A 178 35.32 11.28 -22.59
CA GLY A 178 34.15 12.10 -22.99
C GLY A 178 34.07 13.49 -22.35
N ILE A 179 34.96 13.85 -21.42
CA ILE A 179 34.79 15.09 -20.62
C ILE A 179 35.70 16.24 -21.10
N TYR A 180 36.75 15.97 -21.87
CA TYR A 180 37.72 17.00 -22.27
C TYR A 180 38.23 16.86 -23.71
N GLN A 181 37.34 16.87 -24.70
CA GLN A 181 37.72 17.23 -26.07
C GLN A 181 36.64 18.12 -26.70
N GLY A 182 37.05 19.35 -27.00
CA GLY A 182 36.49 20.21 -28.04
C GLY A 182 34.98 20.42 -28.02
N ALA A 183 34.55 21.55 -27.47
CA ALA A 183 33.27 22.16 -27.82
C ALA A 183 33.16 22.32 -29.34
N SER A 184 32.57 21.32 -29.99
CA SER A 184 32.00 21.41 -31.33
C SER A 184 30.58 21.91 -31.13
N GLU A 185 30.28 23.13 -31.58
CA GLU A 185 29.01 23.85 -31.37
C GLU A 185 27.81 23.24 -32.12
N SER A 186 27.66 21.92 -32.12
CA SER A 186 26.42 21.23 -32.52
C SER A 186 26.17 20.04 -31.59
N GLY A 187 26.13 20.32 -30.28
CA GLY A 187 25.80 19.33 -29.27
C GLY A 187 24.30 19.08 -29.25
N VAL A 188 23.82 18.09 -30.02
CA VAL A 188 22.44 17.60 -29.91
C VAL A 188 22.24 17.02 -28.51
N ARG A 189 21.56 17.77 -27.64
CA ARG A 189 21.12 17.28 -26.33
C ARG A 189 19.87 16.43 -26.55
N PHE A 190 19.96 15.14 -26.25
CA PHE A 190 18.81 14.25 -26.27
C PHE A 190 18.17 14.17 -24.89
N VAL A 191 16.85 13.95 -24.87
CA VAL A 191 16.07 13.66 -23.67
C VAL A 191 15.47 12.28 -23.87
N SER A 192 15.59 11.42 -22.87
CA SER A 192 15.04 10.06 -22.89
C SER A 192 14.16 9.86 -21.67
N GLY A 193 13.06 9.14 -21.84
CA GLY A 193 12.09 8.87 -20.78
C GLY A 193 11.08 7.83 -21.22
N ILE A 194 10.15 7.50 -20.32
CA ILE A 194 9.04 6.58 -20.57
C ILE A 194 7.75 7.37 -20.63
N ILE A 195 6.85 6.95 -21.52
CA ILE A 195 5.50 7.50 -21.63
C ILE A 195 4.50 6.37 -21.83
N LEU A 196 3.31 6.51 -21.24
CA LEU A 196 2.20 5.60 -21.50
C LEU A 196 1.88 5.55 -23.00
N LYS A 197 1.71 4.34 -23.52
CA LYS A 197 1.47 4.10 -24.96
C LYS A 197 0.24 4.85 -25.50
N SER A 198 -0.78 5.02 -24.66
CA SER A 198 -1.99 5.79 -25.01
C SER A 198 -1.73 7.29 -25.23
N LYS A 199 -0.69 7.84 -24.60
CA LYS A 199 -0.33 9.27 -24.67
C LYS A 199 0.80 9.56 -25.67
N ALA A 200 1.49 8.54 -26.17
CA ALA A 200 2.63 8.68 -27.09
C ALA A 200 2.30 9.56 -28.31
N LEU A 201 1.21 9.27 -29.03
CA LEU A 201 0.82 10.03 -30.23
C LEU A 201 0.47 11.50 -29.93
N ALA A 202 -0.19 11.75 -28.79
CA ALA A 202 -0.53 13.12 -28.39
C ALA A 202 0.74 13.93 -28.06
N PHE A 203 1.70 13.29 -27.39
CA PHE A 203 2.98 13.88 -27.02
C PHE A 203 3.85 14.18 -28.25
N GLU A 204 3.95 13.25 -29.20
CA GLU A 204 4.66 13.45 -30.46
C GLU A 204 4.08 14.64 -31.24
N ARG A 205 2.75 14.70 -31.40
CA ARG A 205 2.08 15.81 -32.09
C ARG A 205 2.30 17.15 -31.38
N MET A 206 2.38 17.16 -30.05
CA MET A 206 2.68 18.35 -29.26
C MET A 206 4.12 18.81 -29.48
N LEU A 207 5.08 17.87 -29.43
CA LEU A 207 6.49 18.17 -29.70
C LEU A 207 6.67 18.70 -31.12
N PHE A 208 6.11 18.03 -32.13
CA PHE A 208 6.23 18.42 -33.54
C PHE A 208 5.73 19.84 -33.79
N ARG A 209 4.58 20.21 -33.18
CA ARG A 209 4.02 21.57 -33.27
C ARG A 209 4.90 22.60 -32.59
N THR A 210 5.43 22.28 -31.41
CA THR A 210 6.28 23.18 -30.62
C THR A 210 7.64 23.41 -31.30
N THR A 211 8.25 22.36 -31.84
CA THR A 211 9.55 22.43 -32.54
C THR A 211 9.43 22.84 -34.01
N ARG A 212 8.21 23.12 -34.50
CA ARG A 212 7.92 23.45 -35.91
C ARG A 212 8.47 22.40 -36.89
N GLY A 213 8.43 21.14 -36.49
CA GLY A 213 8.93 20.00 -37.28
C GLY A 213 10.42 19.70 -37.13
N ASN A 214 11.17 20.49 -36.36
CA ASN A 214 12.59 20.24 -36.11
C ASN A 214 12.79 19.32 -34.89
N MET A 215 12.35 18.05 -34.99
CA MET A 215 12.58 17.06 -33.95
C MET A 215 12.97 15.70 -34.53
N PHE A 216 13.84 14.99 -33.79
CA PHE A 216 14.09 13.57 -34.01
C PHE A 216 13.41 12.80 -32.88
N PHE A 217 12.37 12.04 -33.22
CA PHE A 217 11.63 11.22 -32.26
C PHE A 217 11.97 9.75 -32.50
N ASN A 218 12.46 9.07 -31.47
CA ASN A 218 12.68 7.63 -31.49
C ASN A 218 11.76 6.98 -30.45
N GLU A 219 10.92 6.06 -30.89
CA GLU A 219 10.04 5.27 -30.02
C GLU A 219 10.51 3.81 -30.01
N ALA A 220 10.59 3.24 -28.81
CA ALA A 220 10.81 1.81 -28.63
C ALA A 220 9.84 1.28 -27.57
N SER A 221 9.23 0.13 -27.84
CA SER A 221 8.34 -0.50 -26.87
C SER A 221 9.12 -1.08 -25.70
N ALA A 222 8.57 -0.88 -24.49
CA ALA A 222 9.08 -1.41 -23.23
C ALA A 222 9.16 -2.95 -23.20
N GLY A 223 8.28 -3.65 -23.93
CA GLY A 223 8.19 -5.10 -23.95
C GLY A 223 7.42 -5.66 -22.74
N GLU A 224 7.88 -5.39 -21.53
CA GLU A 224 7.20 -5.76 -20.28
C GLU A 224 6.25 -4.64 -19.82
N PRO A 225 5.06 -4.97 -19.27
CA PRO A 225 4.18 -3.97 -18.66
C PRO A 225 4.88 -3.40 -17.42
N VAL A 226 5.04 -2.08 -17.38
CA VAL A 226 5.66 -1.36 -16.27
C VAL A 226 4.57 -0.56 -15.59
N MET A 227 4.36 -0.84 -14.30
CA MET A 227 3.33 -0.20 -13.52
C MET A 227 3.76 1.23 -13.15
N ASP A 228 2.95 2.21 -13.54
CA ASP A 228 3.17 3.62 -13.27
C ASP A 228 3.25 3.85 -11.75
N PRO A 229 4.35 4.47 -11.24
CA PRO A 229 4.54 4.74 -9.82
C PRO A 229 3.47 5.65 -9.22
N SER A 230 2.78 6.45 -10.03
CA SER A 230 1.79 7.44 -9.60
C SER A 230 0.35 7.00 -9.81
N SER A 231 0.04 6.34 -10.93
CA SER A 231 -1.33 5.92 -11.26
C SER A 231 -1.62 4.44 -10.99
N GLY A 232 -0.58 3.60 -10.88
CA GLY A 232 -0.73 2.15 -10.76
C GLY A 232 -1.28 1.48 -12.03
N GLU A 233 -1.37 2.21 -13.14
CA GLU A 233 -1.72 1.68 -14.47
C GLU A 233 -0.51 1.00 -15.12
N GLU A 234 -0.75 -0.10 -15.85
CA GLU A 234 0.27 -0.82 -16.65
C GLU A 234 0.44 -0.22 -18.07
#